data_AF-A0A6N8VKM1-F1
#
_entry.id   AF-A0A6N8VKM1-F1
#
_cell.length_a   1.000
_cell.length_b   1.000
_cell.length_c   1.000
_cell.angle_alpha   90.00
_cell.angle_beta   90.00
_cell.angle_gamma   90.00
#
_symmetry.space_group_name_H-M   'P 1'
#
loop_
_entity.id
_entity.type
_entity.pdbx_description
1 polymer ?
#
loop_
_entity_poly.entity_id
_entity_poly.type
_entity_poly.pdbx_seq_one_letter_code
_entity_poly.pdbx_strand_id
1 'polypeptide(L)'
;MIYKTVLRQTYAKISGLSDKEINMAIDSTIHADEFTFKDAIKKMATKDDLREATRDMATKADVKAATRDMATKADVKAATKDMATKADVKAATKDMATKADVREATKDMATKADVREATKNMATKDDIKDMATKDDIKDMATKTDIAELMAATKTDIAELRASTTMDIAELKVEIAKLDAKAEATHRSTIMWLVGVGIAVAGIIIVLG
;
A
#
# COMPACT_ATOMS: atom_id res chain seq x y z
N MET A 1 -105.69 -52.81 2.27
CA MET A 1 -107.11 -53.03 1.87
C MET A 1 -107.43 -52.49 0.49
N ILE A 2 -107.07 -51.25 0.15
CA ILE A 2 -107.39 -50.64 -1.16
C ILE A 2 -106.81 -51.45 -2.35
N TYR A 3 -105.56 -51.92 -2.26
CA TYR A 3 -104.90 -52.68 -3.33
C TYR A 3 -105.65 -53.98 -3.72
N LYS A 4 -106.09 -54.75 -2.72
CA LYS A 4 -106.84 -55.99 -2.92
C LYS A 4 -108.20 -55.73 -3.58
N THR A 5 -108.88 -54.65 -3.20
CA THR A 5 -110.17 -54.25 -3.77
C THR A 5 -110.06 -53.85 -5.24
N VAL A 6 -109.02 -53.09 -5.60
CA VAL A 6 -108.76 -52.69 -6.99
C VAL A 6 -108.47 -53.90 -7.88
N LEU A 7 -107.60 -54.81 -7.43
CA LEU A 7 -107.30 -56.05 -8.17
C LEU A 7 -108.55 -56.91 -8.38
N ARG A 8 -109.44 -56.99 -7.39
CA ARG A 8 -110.70 -57.74 -7.53
C ARG A 8 -111.63 -57.16 -8.59
N GLN A 9 -111.73 -55.83 -8.66
CA GLN A 9 -112.53 -55.16 -9.70
C GLN A 9 -111.93 -55.33 -11.10
N THR A 10 -110.61 -55.41 -11.25
CA THR A 10 -109.97 -55.64 -12.55
C THR A 10 -110.10 -57.09 -13.01
N TYR A 11 -109.85 -58.07 -12.13
CA TYR A 11 -109.98 -59.49 -12.48
C TYR A 11 -111.44 -59.91 -12.74
N ALA A 12 -112.43 -59.31 -12.06
CA ALA A 12 -113.85 -59.59 -12.26
C ALA A 12 -114.41 -59.10 -13.62
N LYS A 13 -113.72 -58.19 -14.32
CA LYS A 13 -114.14 -57.73 -15.66
C LYS A 13 -113.75 -58.70 -16.79
N ILE A 14 -112.96 -59.72 -16.51
CA ILE A 14 -112.54 -60.75 -17.48
C ILE A 14 -113.57 -61.89 -17.41
N SER A 15 -114.52 -61.92 -18.36
CA SER A 15 -115.65 -62.85 -18.33
C SER A 15 -115.20 -64.31 -18.49
N GLY A 16 -115.34 -65.12 -17.43
CA GLY A 16 -115.12 -66.57 -17.47
C GLY A 16 -114.44 -67.19 -16.25
N LEU A 17 -113.91 -66.39 -15.32
CA LEU A 17 -113.25 -66.89 -14.11
C LEU A 17 -114.25 -66.95 -12.93
N SER A 18 -114.21 -68.04 -12.18
CA SER A 18 -114.96 -68.19 -10.93
C SER A 18 -114.37 -67.33 -9.82
N ASP A 19 -115.17 -66.98 -8.80
CA ASP A 19 -114.71 -66.21 -7.63
C ASP A 19 -113.48 -66.84 -6.93
N LYS A 20 -113.36 -68.17 -6.99
CA LYS A 20 -112.22 -68.90 -6.44
C LYS A 20 -110.94 -68.64 -7.23
N GLU A 21 -111.03 -68.62 -8.56
CA GLU A 21 -109.89 -68.34 -9.45
C GLU A 21 -109.46 -66.88 -9.36
N ILE A 22 -110.42 -65.95 -9.25
CA ILE A 22 -110.15 -64.52 -9.03
C ILE A 22 -109.40 -64.31 -7.71
N ASN A 23 -109.85 -64.92 -6.60
CA ASN A 23 -109.16 -64.78 -5.32
C ASN A 23 -107.75 -65.40 -5.35
N MET A 24 -107.56 -66.53 -6.03
CA MET A 24 -106.26 -67.17 -6.17
C MET A 24 -105.28 -66.32 -6.99
N ALA A 25 -105.74 -65.69 -8.08
CA ALA A 25 -104.93 -64.78 -8.89
C ALA A 25 -104.55 -63.50 -8.13
N ILE A 26 -105.47 -62.94 -7.34
CA ILE A 26 -105.20 -61.78 -6.49
C ILE A 26 -104.16 -62.11 -5.43
N ASP A 27 -104.30 -63.24 -4.73
CA ASP A 27 -103.36 -63.62 -3.67
C ASP A 27 -101.96 -63.90 -4.26
N SER A 28 -101.87 -64.52 -5.45
CA SER A 28 -100.60 -64.69 -6.16
C SER A 28 -99.96 -63.36 -6.56
N THR A 29 -100.76 -62.39 -7.02
CA THR A 29 -100.26 -61.07 -7.44
C THR A 29 -99.75 -60.29 -6.22
N ILE A 30 -100.52 -60.27 -5.14
CA ILE A 30 -100.12 -59.62 -3.88
C ILE A 30 -98.84 -60.26 -3.34
N HIS A 31 -98.71 -61.58 -3.41
CA HIS A 31 -97.50 -62.26 -2.92
C HIS A 31 -96.27 -61.92 -3.76
N ALA A 32 -96.40 -61.80 -5.09
CA ALA A 32 -95.33 -61.37 -5.98
C ALA A 32 -94.91 -59.91 -5.72
N ASP A 33 -95.88 -59.02 -5.52
CA ASP A 33 -95.60 -57.60 -5.22
C ASP A 33 -95.00 -57.41 -3.82
N GLU A 34 -95.47 -58.18 -2.83
CA GLU A 34 -94.88 -58.17 -1.49
C GLU A 34 -93.44 -58.69 -1.51
N PHE A 35 -93.16 -59.72 -2.32
CA PHE A 35 -91.82 -60.24 -2.51
C PHE A 35 -90.89 -59.21 -3.16
N THR A 36 -91.32 -58.55 -4.26
CA THR A 36 -90.52 -57.51 -4.93
C THR A 36 -90.31 -56.28 -4.07
N PHE A 37 -91.30 -55.88 -3.27
CA PHE A 37 -91.16 -54.78 -2.32
C PHE A 37 -90.16 -55.10 -1.21
N LYS A 38 -90.20 -56.33 -0.65
CA LYS A 38 -89.21 -56.78 0.34
C LYS A 38 -87.81 -56.85 -0.24
N ASP A 39 -87.66 -57.33 -1.49
CA ASP A 39 -86.36 -57.37 -2.18
C ASP A 39 -85.79 -55.96 -2.44
N ALA A 40 -86.66 -55.01 -2.81
CA ALA A 40 -86.27 -53.61 -2.99
C ALA A 40 -85.80 -52.96 -1.67
N ILE A 41 -86.51 -53.19 -0.56
CA ILE A 41 -86.08 -52.71 0.77
C ILE A 41 -84.72 -53.29 1.15
N LYS A 42 -84.48 -54.58 0.86
CA LYS A 42 -83.23 -55.25 1.17
C LYS A 42 -82.03 -54.70 0.39
N LYS A 43 -82.27 -54.09 -0.78
CA LYS A 43 -81.24 -53.44 -1.61
C LYS A 43 -80.99 -51.98 -1.27
N MET A 44 -81.80 -51.36 -0.41
CA MET A 44 -81.54 -49.99 0.03
C MET A 44 -80.38 -49.98 1.04
N ALA A 45 -79.52 -48.96 0.93
CA ALA A 45 -78.44 -48.75 1.88
C ALA A 45 -79.00 -48.62 3.30
N THR A 46 -78.42 -49.39 4.21
CA THR A 46 -78.78 -49.44 5.61
C THR A 46 -78.03 -48.37 6.40
N LYS A 47 -78.46 -48.18 7.64
CA LYS A 47 -77.76 -47.31 8.60
C LYS A 47 -76.33 -47.80 8.86
N ASP A 48 -76.08 -49.09 8.71
CA ASP A 48 -74.76 -49.68 8.92
C ASP A 48 -73.85 -49.41 7.71
N ASP A 49 -74.38 -49.45 6.48
CA ASP A 49 -73.65 -49.04 5.28
C ASP A 49 -73.21 -47.56 5.36
N LEU A 50 -74.08 -46.71 5.92
CA LEU A 50 -73.76 -45.30 6.15
C LEU A 50 -72.65 -45.11 7.20
N ARG A 51 -72.63 -45.98 8.22
CA ARG A 51 -71.60 -45.98 9.28
C ARG A 51 -70.27 -46.48 8.76
N GLU A 52 -70.29 -47.48 7.89
CA GLU A 52 -69.09 -47.99 7.25
C GLU A 52 -68.48 -46.97 6.29
N ALA A 53 -69.29 -46.32 5.45
CA ALA A 53 -68.85 -45.27 4.53
C ALA A 53 -68.22 -44.04 5.24
N THR A 54 -68.52 -43.82 6.52
CA THR A 54 -68.02 -42.67 7.29
C THR A 54 -66.96 -43.02 8.33
N ARG A 55 -66.60 -44.31 8.47
CA ARG A 55 -65.70 -44.83 9.52
C ARG A 55 -64.29 -44.22 9.44
N ASP A 56 -63.79 -43.99 8.24
CA ASP A 56 -62.41 -43.54 8.01
C ASP A 56 -62.29 -42.02 7.82
N MET A 57 -63.38 -41.28 7.96
CA MET A 57 -63.32 -39.82 7.90
C MET A 57 -62.70 -39.25 9.16
N ALA A 58 -61.75 -38.31 8.97
CA ALA A 58 -61.16 -37.58 10.08
C ALA A 58 -62.24 -36.90 10.92
N THR A 59 -62.21 -37.19 12.21
CA THR A 59 -63.12 -36.61 13.18
C THR A 59 -62.63 -35.23 13.62
N LYS A 60 -63.52 -34.49 14.28
CA LYS A 60 -63.17 -33.22 14.92
C LYS A 60 -62.04 -33.38 15.96
N ALA A 61 -61.89 -34.59 16.53
CA ALA A 61 -60.80 -34.89 17.46
C ALA A 61 -59.46 -35.00 16.72
N ASP A 62 -59.44 -35.63 15.54
CA ASP A 62 -58.24 -35.80 14.72
C ASP A 62 -57.70 -34.45 14.24
N VAL A 63 -58.60 -33.57 13.79
CA VAL A 63 -58.25 -32.19 13.42
C VAL A 63 -57.67 -31.41 14.60
N LYS A 64 -58.25 -31.57 15.79
CA LYS A 64 -57.78 -30.89 17.00
C LYS A 64 -56.41 -31.41 17.45
N ALA A 65 -56.16 -32.71 17.32
CA ALA A 65 -54.87 -33.33 17.61
C ALA A 65 -53.79 -32.82 16.64
N ALA A 66 -54.08 -32.82 15.33
CA ALA A 66 -53.14 -32.34 14.31
C ALA A 66 -52.71 -30.88 14.51
N THR A 67 -53.60 -30.03 15.02
CA THR A 67 -53.30 -28.61 15.25
C THR A 67 -52.61 -28.31 16.59
N ARG A 68 -52.50 -29.29 17.49
CA ARG A 68 -52.11 -29.04 18.89
C ARG A 68 -50.64 -28.63 19.04
N ASP A 69 -49.79 -29.17 18.16
CA ASP A 69 -48.34 -28.97 18.19
C ASP A 69 -47.89 -27.87 17.21
N MET A 70 -48.83 -27.19 16.55
CA MET A 70 -48.51 -26.06 15.68
C MET A 70 -48.13 -24.85 16.51
N ALA A 71 -47.00 -24.23 16.15
CA ALA A 71 -46.55 -22.99 16.78
C ALA A 71 -47.62 -21.90 16.67
N THR A 72 -47.91 -21.28 17.80
CA THR A 72 -48.88 -20.20 17.93
C THR A 72 -48.23 -18.85 17.68
N LYS A 73 -49.04 -17.80 17.50
CA LYS A 73 -48.54 -16.41 17.48
C LYS A 73 -47.75 -16.04 18.74
N ALA A 74 -48.05 -16.66 19.89
CA ALA A 74 -47.32 -16.43 21.12
C ALA A 74 -45.90 -17.02 21.04
N ASP A 75 -45.76 -18.22 20.46
CA ASP A 75 -44.48 -18.89 20.28
C ASP A 75 -43.57 -18.10 19.34
N VAL A 76 -44.13 -17.60 18.23
CA VAL A 76 -43.41 -16.72 17.29
C VAL A 76 -42.96 -15.43 17.98
N LYS A 77 -43.83 -14.81 18.77
CA LYS A 77 -43.51 -13.57 19.49
C LYS A 77 -42.43 -13.79 20.56
N ALA A 78 -42.48 -14.91 21.27
CA ALA A 78 -41.47 -15.29 22.25
C ALA A 78 -40.11 -15.55 21.58
N ALA A 79 -40.08 -16.30 20.47
CA ALA A 79 -38.85 -16.58 19.72
C ALA A 79 -38.17 -15.31 19.18
N THR A 80 -38.95 -14.28 18.83
CA THR A 80 -38.40 -13.02 18.30
C THR A 80 -38.05 -11.97 19.35
N LYS A 81 -38.42 -12.18 20.63
CA LYS A 81 -38.34 -11.14 21.67
C LYS A 81 -36.90 -10.67 21.92
N ASP A 82 -35.95 -11.58 21.85
CA ASP A 82 -34.54 -11.31 22.16
C ASP A 82 -33.70 -11.04 20.89
N MET A 83 -34.35 -10.94 19.72
CA MET A 83 -33.66 -10.56 18.49
C MET A 83 -33.33 -9.07 18.52
N ALA A 84 -32.10 -8.75 18.11
CA ALA A 84 -31.66 -7.37 18.00
C ALA A 84 -32.56 -6.59 17.04
N THR A 85 -33.02 -5.44 17.51
CA THR A 85 -33.87 -4.52 16.76
C THR A 85 -33.02 -3.54 15.94
N LYS A 86 -33.67 -2.83 15.02
CA LYS A 86 -33.04 -1.70 14.32
C LYS A 86 -32.48 -0.63 15.28
N ALA A 87 -33.08 -0.47 16.46
CA ALA A 87 -32.61 0.47 17.46
C ALA A 87 -31.30 -0.02 18.10
N ASP A 88 -31.19 -1.31 18.38
CA ASP A 88 -29.98 -1.92 18.95
C ASP A 88 -28.80 -1.81 17.99
N VAL A 89 -29.03 -2.09 16.70
CA VAL A 89 -28.01 -1.92 15.66
C VAL A 89 -27.58 -0.46 15.55
N LYS A 90 -28.53 0.48 15.57
CA LYS A 90 -28.22 1.92 15.48
C LYS A 90 -27.44 2.41 16.70
N ALA A 91 -27.78 1.95 17.89
CA ALA A 91 -27.06 2.26 19.12
C ALA A 91 -25.63 1.72 19.09
N ALA A 92 -25.45 0.45 18.69
CA ALA A 92 -24.12 -0.17 18.58
C ALA A 92 -23.19 0.54 17.58
N THR A 93 -23.74 1.14 16.52
CA THR A 93 -22.95 1.86 15.50
C THR A 93 -22.74 3.34 15.78
N LYS A 94 -23.42 3.92 16.78
CA LYS A 94 -23.49 5.38 16.97
C LYS A 94 -22.12 6.02 17.20
N ASP A 95 -21.25 5.32 17.92
CA ASP A 95 -19.95 5.85 18.32
C ASP A 95 -18.81 5.31 17.43
N MET A 96 -19.15 4.60 16.35
CA MET A 96 -18.16 4.16 15.37
C MET A 96 -17.66 5.36 14.56
N ALA A 97 -16.34 5.46 14.44
CA ALA A 97 -15.70 6.48 13.61
C ALA A 97 -16.24 6.39 12.17
N THR A 98 -16.68 7.54 11.67
CA THR A 98 -17.18 7.71 10.31
C THR A 98 -16.03 8.03 9.36
N LYS A 99 -16.31 7.96 8.06
CA LYS A 99 -15.38 8.40 7.03
C LYS A 99 -15.01 9.89 7.17
N ALA A 100 -15.89 10.71 7.76
CA ALA A 100 -15.60 12.11 8.04
C ALA A 100 -14.57 12.25 9.17
N ASP A 101 -14.71 11.46 10.24
CA ASP A 101 -13.78 11.49 11.38
C ASP A 101 -12.37 11.09 10.95
N VAL A 102 -12.25 10.04 10.13
CA VAL A 102 -10.95 9.62 9.57
C VAL A 102 -10.35 10.71 8.67
N ARG A 103 -11.18 11.41 7.89
CA ARG A 103 -10.73 12.49 7.00
C ARG A 103 -10.25 13.71 7.78
N GLU A 104 -10.92 14.07 8.87
CA GLU A 104 -10.51 15.17 9.73
C GLU A 104 -9.19 14.83 10.44
N ALA A 105 -9.08 13.63 11.02
CA ALA A 105 -7.88 13.18 11.71
C ALA A 105 -6.63 13.10 10.80
N THR A 106 -6.81 12.95 9.49
CA THR A 106 -5.71 12.82 8.51
C THR A 106 -5.45 14.08 7.69
N LYS A 107 -6.26 15.13 7.85
CA LYS A 107 -6.24 16.32 7.01
C LYS A 107 -4.90 17.06 7.01
N ASP A 108 -4.25 17.12 8.17
CA ASP A 108 -2.99 17.84 8.35
C ASP A 108 -1.75 16.93 8.28
N MET A 109 -1.95 15.64 7.95
CA MET A 109 -0.82 14.74 7.76
C MET A 109 -0.08 15.11 6.47
N ALA A 110 1.24 15.20 6.57
CA ALA A 110 2.10 15.45 5.43
C ALA A 110 1.87 14.40 4.34
N THR A 111 1.57 14.88 3.15
CA THR A 111 1.39 14.07 1.96
C THR A 111 2.73 13.80 1.28
N LYS A 112 2.71 12.87 0.33
CA LYS A 112 3.86 12.61 -0.54
C LYS A 112 4.29 13.86 -1.33
N ALA A 113 3.37 14.79 -1.60
CA ALA A 113 3.68 16.04 -2.27
C ALA A 113 4.46 16.98 -1.35
N ASP A 114 4.03 17.11 -0.09
CA ASP A 114 4.70 17.95 0.91
C ASP A 114 6.15 17.50 1.14
N VAL A 115 6.36 16.18 1.27
CA VAL A 115 7.71 15.60 1.42
C VAL A 115 8.58 15.88 0.19
N ARG A 116 8.02 15.82 -1.01
CA ARG A 116 8.74 16.10 -2.26
C ARG A 116 9.13 17.57 -2.37
N GLU A 117 8.24 18.48 -1.99
CA GLU A 117 8.52 19.91 -2.01
C GLU A 117 9.61 20.27 -1.01
N ALA A 118 9.53 19.74 0.21
CA ALA A 118 10.55 19.94 1.24
C ALA A 118 11.94 19.41 0.82
N THR A 119 12.00 18.32 0.05
CA THR A 119 13.27 17.71 -0.40
C THR A 119 13.82 18.27 -1.70
N LYS A 120 13.02 19.00 -2.49
CA LYS A 120 13.43 19.50 -3.83
C LYS A 120 14.66 20.39 -3.81
N ASN A 121 14.83 21.17 -2.75
CA ASN A 121 15.92 22.15 -2.62
C ASN A 121 17.08 21.66 -1.73
N MET A 122 17.04 20.39 -1.30
CA MET A 122 18.15 19.82 -0.55
C MET A 122 19.28 19.45 -1.51
N ALA A 123 20.51 19.80 -1.16
CA ALA A 123 21.68 19.35 -1.91
C ALA A 123 21.74 17.82 -1.93
N THR A 124 21.92 17.27 -3.12
CA THR A 124 22.06 15.85 -3.39
C THR A 124 23.53 15.46 -3.39
N LYS A 125 23.78 14.14 -3.46
CA LYS A 125 25.15 13.64 -3.64
C LYS A 125 25.79 14.13 -4.93
N ASP A 126 24.99 14.37 -5.97
CA ASP A 126 25.51 14.85 -7.25
C ASP A 126 25.92 16.32 -7.17
N ASP A 127 25.18 17.14 -6.42
CA ASP A 127 25.50 18.56 -6.21
C ASP A 127 26.85 18.79 -5.51
N ILE A 128 27.34 17.81 -4.74
CA ILE A 128 28.60 17.90 -3.99
C ILE A 128 29.77 17.14 -4.63
N LYS A 129 29.55 16.37 -5.72
CA LYS A 129 30.59 15.56 -6.35
C LYS A 129 31.72 16.39 -6.95
N ASP A 130 31.38 17.54 -7.51
CA ASP A 130 32.32 18.41 -8.19
C ASP A 130 32.91 19.48 -7.24
N MET A 131 32.60 19.41 -5.94
CA MET A 131 33.23 20.28 -4.95
C MET A 131 34.64 19.81 -4.64
N ALA A 132 35.57 20.75 -4.51
CA ALA A 132 36.95 20.48 -4.13
C ALA A 132 37.01 19.64 -2.85
N THR A 133 37.72 18.53 -2.93
CA THR A 133 37.93 17.59 -1.83
C THR A 133 39.16 17.98 -1.02
N LYS A 134 39.36 17.29 0.11
CA LYS A 134 40.59 17.45 0.88
C LYS A 134 41.84 17.05 0.09
N ASP A 135 41.71 16.10 -0.83
CA ASP A 135 42.85 15.65 -1.64
C ASP A 135 43.25 16.71 -2.66
N ASP A 136 42.29 17.42 -3.25
CA ASP A 136 42.55 18.51 -4.19
C ASP A 136 43.34 19.68 -3.58
N ILE A 137 43.34 19.82 -2.25
CA ILE A 137 43.96 20.93 -1.52
C ILE A 137 45.33 20.53 -0.93
N LYS A 138 45.65 19.24 -0.82
CA LYS A 138 46.88 18.77 -0.12
C LYS A 138 48.17 19.24 -0.77
N ASP A 139 48.19 19.31 -2.10
CA ASP A 139 49.39 19.66 -2.87
C ASP A 139 49.46 21.16 -3.18
N MET A 140 48.54 21.98 -2.64
CA MET A 140 48.58 23.43 -2.83
C MET A 140 49.65 24.06 -1.95
N ALA A 141 50.47 24.94 -2.55
CA ALA A 141 51.46 25.72 -1.81
C ALA A 141 50.79 26.53 -0.70
N THR A 142 51.36 26.39 0.49
CA THR A 142 50.92 27.03 1.73
C THR A 142 51.69 28.31 1.99
N LYS A 143 51.22 29.08 2.98
CA LYS A 143 51.96 30.26 3.45
C LYS A 143 53.34 29.91 3.99
N THR A 144 53.52 28.69 4.52
CA THR A 144 54.82 28.19 5.00
C THR A 144 55.79 28.02 3.83
N ASP A 145 55.35 27.40 2.74
CA ASP A 145 56.19 27.21 1.55
C ASP A 145 56.67 28.56 0.98
N ILE A 146 55.78 29.56 0.96
CA ILE A 146 56.15 30.92 0.55
C ILE A 146 57.18 31.54 1.52
N ALA A 147 57.01 31.35 2.83
CA ALA A 147 57.93 31.88 3.83
C ALA A 147 59.32 31.24 3.72
N GLU A 148 59.39 29.93 3.47
CA GLU A 148 60.64 29.20 3.25
C GLU A 148 61.36 29.69 1.98
N LEU A 149 60.63 29.88 0.87
CA LEU A 149 61.20 30.44 -0.36
C LEU A 149 61.71 31.88 -0.15
N MET A 150 60.98 32.72 0.60
CA MET A 150 61.45 34.07 0.94
C MET A 150 62.72 34.04 1.82
N ALA A 151 62.81 33.09 2.75
CA ALA A 151 64.00 32.93 3.58
C ALA A 151 65.20 32.47 2.76
N ALA A 152 65.03 31.46 1.90
CA ALA A 152 66.07 30.95 1.01
C ALA A 152 66.59 32.06 0.07
N THR A 153 65.70 32.77 -0.62
CA THR A 153 66.08 33.86 -1.52
C THR A 153 66.81 35.00 -0.80
N LYS A 154 66.43 35.32 0.44
CA LYS A 154 67.15 36.32 1.24
C LYS A 154 68.56 35.86 1.60
N THR A 155 68.72 34.58 1.93
CA THR A 155 70.04 33.97 2.19
C THR A 155 70.90 33.99 0.92
N ASP A 156 70.39 33.52 -0.21
CA ASP A 156 71.11 33.50 -1.49
C ASP A 156 71.59 34.91 -1.89
N ILE A 157 70.72 35.93 -1.72
CA ILE A 157 71.10 37.33 -1.98
C ILE A 157 72.21 37.80 -1.02
N ALA A 158 72.16 37.40 0.25
CA ALA A 158 73.19 37.77 1.22
C ALA A 158 74.54 37.12 0.88
N GLU A 159 74.55 35.85 0.50
CA GLU A 159 75.75 35.13 0.07
C GLU A 159 76.36 35.74 -1.20
N LEU A 160 75.54 36.04 -2.21
CA LEU A 160 76.01 36.72 -3.43
C LEU A 160 76.62 38.09 -3.14
N ARG A 161 76.01 38.86 -2.23
CA ARG A 161 76.55 40.17 -1.80
C ARG A 161 77.89 40.02 -1.08
N ALA A 162 78.02 39.02 -0.21
CA ALA A 162 79.26 38.75 0.49
C ALA A 162 80.39 38.37 -0.48
N SER A 163 80.12 37.42 -1.40
CA SER A 163 81.07 37.04 -2.46
C SER A 163 81.51 38.24 -3.27
N THR A 164 80.56 39.03 -3.79
CA THR A 164 80.88 40.23 -4.60
C THR A 164 81.71 41.24 -3.82
N THR A 165 81.44 41.41 -2.53
CA THR A 165 82.21 42.34 -1.68
C THR A 165 83.64 41.84 -1.47
N MET A 166 83.82 40.53 -1.29
CA MET A 166 85.13 39.89 -1.18
C MET A 166 85.91 40.00 -2.49
N ASP A 167 85.29 39.68 -3.62
CA ASP A 167 85.91 39.78 -4.95
C ASP A 167 86.36 41.22 -5.25
N ILE A 168 85.53 42.22 -4.92
CA ILE A 168 85.89 43.64 -5.04
C ILE A 168 87.08 44.00 -4.14
N ALA A 169 87.13 43.46 -2.92
CA ALA A 169 88.25 43.71 -2.01
C ALA A 169 89.55 43.09 -2.52
N GLU A 170 89.49 41.87 -3.05
CA GLU A 170 90.63 41.18 -3.66
C GLU A 170 91.16 41.95 -4.88
N LEU A 171 90.28 42.35 -5.79
CA LEU A 171 90.65 43.16 -6.96
C LEU A 171 91.31 44.49 -6.58
N LYS A 172 90.83 45.16 -5.53
CA LYS A 172 91.45 46.40 -5.02
C LYS A 172 92.88 46.16 -4.54
N VAL A 173 93.12 45.03 -3.85
CA VAL A 173 94.46 44.66 -3.39
C VAL A 173 95.37 44.34 -4.58
N GLU A 174 94.87 43.64 -5.60
CA GLU A 174 95.63 43.36 -6.82
C GLU A 174 96.01 44.62 -7.58
N ILE A 175 95.09 45.57 -7.72
CA ILE A 175 95.36 46.88 -8.34
C ILE A 175 96.46 47.62 -7.56
N ALA A 176 96.38 47.68 -6.22
CA ALA A 176 97.40 48.34 -5.41
C ALA A 176 98.79 47.69 -5.57
N LYS A 177 98.85 46.35 -5.71
CA LYS A 177 100.11 45.63 -6.00
C LYS A 177 100.65 46.00 -7.39
N LEU A 178 99.78 46.12 -8.39
CA LEU A 178 100.18 46.53 -9.74
C LEU A 178 100.70 47.97 -9.77
N ASP A 179 100.03 48.90 -9.08
CA ASP A 179 100.47 50.30 -8.96
C ASP A 179 101.85 50.38 -8.31
N ALA A 180 102.07 49.66 -7.19
CA ALA A 180 103.37 49.61 -6.53
C ALA A 180 104.48 49.02 -7.43
N LYS A 181 104.17 48.00 -8.22
CA LYS A 181 105.11 47.40 -9.19
C LYS A 181 105.40 48.35 -10.34
N ALA A 182 104.40 49.08 -10.83
CA ALA A 182 104.56 50.10 -11.87
C ALA A 182 105.50 51.21 -11.39
N GLU A 183 105.28 51.74 -10.18
CA GLU A 183 106.16 52.76 -9.59
C GLU A 183 107.59 52.25 -9.36
N ALA A 184 107.77 51.02 -8.87
CA ALA A 184 109.09 50.43 -8.66
C ALA A 184 109.86 50.29 -9.97
N THR A 185 109.17 49.86 -11.03
CA THR A 185 109.72 49.76 -12.38
C THR A 185 110.09 51.15 -12.91
N HIS A 186 109.21 52.15 -12.74
CA HIS A 186 109.46 53.52 -13.17
C HIS A 186 110.68 54.12 -12.46
N ARG A 187 110.81 53.96 -11.14
CA ARG A 187 111.99 54.38 -10.38
C ARG A 187 113.27 53.70 -10.88
N SER A 188 113.22 52.39 -11.14
CA SER A 188 114.36 51.64 -11.66
C SER A 188 114.79 52.15 -13.04
N THR A 189 113.84 52.38 -13.95
CA THR A 189 114.11 52.92 -15.29
C THR A 189 114.71 54.32 -15.22
N ILE A 190 114.18 55.21 -14.36
CA ILE A 190 114.75 56.55 -14.16
C ILE A 190 116.19 56.46 -13.64
N MET A 191 116.44 55.64 -12.61
CA MET A 191 117.77 55.47 -12.04
C MET A 191 118.78 54.96 -13.08
N TRP A 192 118.35 53.99 -13.91
CA TRP A 192 119.17 53.49 -15.00
C TRP A 192 119.50 54.58 -16.04
N LEU A 193 118.50 55.35 -16.49
CA LEU A 193 118.69 56.46 -17.43
C LEU A 193 119.62 57.55 -16.87
N VAL A 194 119.48 57.91 -15.59
CA VAL A 194 120.37 58.87 -14.92
C VAL A 194 121.81 58.36 -14.90
N GLY A 195 122.00 57.08 -14.54
CA GLY A 195 123.33 56.46 -14.54
C GLY A 195 123.99 56.46 -15.92
N VAL A 196 123.23 56.10 -16.98
CA VAL A 196 123.71 56.17 -18.37
C VAL A 196 124.06 57.59 -18.77
N GLY A 197 123.22 58.58 -18.44
CA GLY A 197 123.48 60.00 -18.75
C GLY A 197 124.77 60.53 -18.11
N ILE A 198 125.01 60.19 -16.84
CA ILE A 198 126.25 60.57 -16.13
C ILE A 198 127.48 59.93 -16.81
N ALA A 199 127.40 58.65 -17.16
CA ALA A 199 128.51 57.95 -17.84
C ALA A 199 128.86 58.58 -19.20
N VAL A 200 127.85 58.93 -20.01
CA VAL A 200 128.04 59.59 -21.30
C VAL A 200 128.66 60.99 -21.12
N ALA A 201 128.18 61.78 -20.15
CA ALA A 201 128.73 63.11 -19.87
C ALA A 201 130.21 63.05 -19.44
N GLY A 202 130.58 62.07 -18.61
CA GLY A 202 131.97 61.86 -18.20
C GLY A 202 132.90 61.53 -19.38
N ILE A 203 132.44 60.71 -20.33
CA ILE A 203 133.21 60.38 -21.54
C ILE A 203 133.44 61.62 -22.42
N ILE A 204 132.42 62.48 -22.57
CA ILE A 204 132.54 63.72 -23.37
C ILE A 204 133.59 64.68 -22.77
N ILE A 205 133.62 64.86 -21.45
CA ILE A 205 134.60 65.74 -20.78
C ILE A 205 136.05 65.26 -20.95
N VAL A 206 136.28 63.95 -21.03
CA VAL A 206 137.64 63.39 -21.16
C VAL A 206 138.17 63.47 -22.60
N LEU A 207 137.27 63.51 -23.60
CA LEU A 207 137.63 63.48 -25.02
C LEU A 207 137.58 64.83 -25.73
N GLY A 208 136.93 65.85 -25.16
CA GLY A 208 136.87 67.22 -25.67
C GLY A 208 137.89 68.12 -25.00
#